data_AF-A0A7Y8PU95-F1
#
_entry.id   AF-A0A7Y8PU95-F1
#
_cell.length_a   1.000
_cell.length_b   1.000
_cell.length_c   1.000
_cell.angle_alpha   90.00
_cell.angle_beta   90.00
_cell.angle_gamma   90.00
#
_symmetry.space_group_name_H-M   'P 1'
#
loop_
_entity.id
_entity.type
_entity.pdbx_description
1 polymer ?
#
loop_
_entity_poly.entity_id
_entity_poly.type
_entity_poly.pdbx_seq_one_letter_code
_entity_poly.pdbx_strand_id
1 'polypeptide(L)'
;MKTRHILPFATTALMAALSGCGGESANINPEPNAVAYINGSCASTAKNCVEFALDYPVDGLNFTCSSDTSKTYITMIEPKSNAATGKCSEGDKVHFFIQEKTNQYIDLGTVSLSDIGMVSTAGAGYPRLSVLDMARGLTGRQATSLSSSDETIQVATAIVRLLQALSVEGGGTIAGDIQPLTITTLKKEQLANIAESVEVGDYRSGAYASILRPWVDVSQVSQDDAYQALNTLVYMNNSASYQANYPILAKEDSQLPQGLYGCNLADCKSTVADLKHLIGQYQLITDRSGYTFGYGMQWKGAVSANTTNPILTVSGELIRKVRPERMVAAAQTTWVNPLNKRIQGPFRFSVNDNAADDFKITQGKVFNDYLIAGTEGFYKLLTKSTTANPADYGQWQQTIGTDQFKGSFDAYKFFSVNFLDNRVFKTQKNVPLGSRYIFPIYATLTFNFDGGTTTDSIKLGVVLDEDGNIRTDIAPNATETDMSGQCAAIRQSGAEYVDTNGVQQYRIGVLGATDIDNKAVTLRMILANPKFHKLDGAVIGLNTKIEAVEGGNGQVVGGARANIGNLVAANSTRITLSDFNGSTVKWSNIYHAQLATYVAQNPALATDADKALVKAQGGAVSLDVAECYNPNKVRI
;
A
#
# COMPACT_ATOMS: atom_id res chain seq x y z
N MET A 1 34.76 -24.49 18.87
CA MET A 1 35.58 -25.23 17.86
C MET A 1 34.65 -25.86 16.83
N LYS A 2 35.17 -26.19 15.64
CA LYS A 2 34.40 -26.77 14.52
C LYS A 2 34.09 -28.25 14.76
N THR A 3 32.95 -28.72 14.24
CA THR A 3 32.82 -30.10 13.77
C THR A 3 32.09 -30.11 12.43
N ARG A 4 32.73 -30.69 11.40
CA ARG A 4 32.18 -30.96 10.06
C ARG A 4 32.23 -32.47 9.84
N HIS A 5 31.13 -33.06 9.38
CA HIS A 5 31.09 -34.33 8.63
C HIS A 5 30.05 -34.08 7.52
N ILE A 6 30.39 -33.94 6.22
CA ILE A 6 30.91 -34.93 5.26
C ILE A 6 29.85 -36.01 4.91
N LEU A 7 29.22 -35.82 3.74
CA LEU A 7 28.40 -36.77 2.93
C LEU A 7 29.34 -37.83 2.24
N PRO A 8 28.95 -38.78 1.34
CA PRO A 8 27.69 -38.97 0.55
C PRO A 8 27.26 -40.45 0.24
N PHE A 9 26.52 -40.66 -0.86
CA PHE A 9 26.11 -41.89 -1.60
C PHE A 9 24.79 -42.62 -1.19
N ALA A 10 24.09 -43.36 -2.06
CA ALA A 10 23.70 -43.17 -3.48
C ALA A 10 22.75 -44.32 -3.97
N THR A 11 21.79 -43.99 -4.84
CA THR A 11 21.15 -44.82 -5.91
C THR A 11 20.84 -46.32 -5.69
N THR A 12 19.57 -46.69 -5.94
CA THR A 12 19.25 -47.63 -7.05
C THR A 12 17.78 -47.52 -7.47
N ALA A 13 17.54 -47.62 -8.78
CA ALA A 13 16.22 -47.86 -9.37
C ALA A 13 16.31 -49.12 -10.23
N LEU A 14 15.28 -49.97 -10.26
CA LEU A 14 14.84 -50.65 -11.49
C LEU A 14 13.47 -51.34 -11.34
N MET A 15 12.65 -51.19 -12.39
CA MET A 15 11.67 -52.10 -13.01
C MET A 15 11.47 -53.52 -12.43
N ALA A 16 10.37 -54.27 -12.63
CA ALA A 16 9.01 -54.17 -13.18
C ALA A 16 8.56 -55.64 -13.46
N ALA A 17 7.33 -55.85 -14.01
CA ALA A 17 6.82 -57.13 -14.56
C ALA A 17 6.50 -58.25 -13.54
N LEU A 18 5.45 -59.09 -13.62
CA LEU A 18 4.25 -59.33 -14.48
C LEU A 18 3.28 -60.22 -13.62
N SER A 19 1.99 -60.48 -13.86
CA SER A 19 0.97 -60.08 -14.85
C SER A 19 -0.45 -60.53 -14.39
N GLY A 20 -1.52 -59.83 -14.79
CA GLY A 20 -2.92 -60.28 -14.60
C GLY A 20 -3.92 -59.18 -14.96
N CYS A 21 -4.23 -58.93 -16.24
CA CYS A 21 -5.21 -59.67 -17.07
C CYS A 21 -6.66 -59.47 -16.60
N GLY A 22 -7.44 -58.73 -17.40
CA GLY A 22 -8.83 -58.36 -17.12
C GLY A 22 -9.20 -57.10 -17.92
N GLY A 23 -9.70 -57.29 -19.14
CA GLY A 23 -10.12 -56.17 -19.99
C GLY A 23 -11.61 -55.91 -19.85
N GLU A 24 -11.98 -54.65 -19.63
CA GLU A 24 -13.31 -54.11 -19.94
C GLU A 24 -13.20 -52.59 -20.13
N SER A 25 -13.92 -52.04 -21.10
CA SER A 25 -13.87 -50.60 -21.41
C SER A 25 -14.75 -49.81 -20.46
N ALA A 26 -14.26 -49.54 -19.26
CA ALA A 26 -14.83 -48.51 -18.39
C ALA A 26 -14.32 -47.13 -18.83
N ASN A 27 -15.24 -46.20 -19.07
CA ASN A 27 -14.90 -44.77 -19.08
C ASN A 27 -14.55 -44.37 -17.65
N ILE A 28 -13.27 -44.55 -17.26
CA ILE A 28 -12.75 -44.03 -16.01
C ILE A 28 -12.68 -42.51 -16.17
N ASN A 29 -13.69 -41.83 -15.63
CA ASN A 29 -13.58 -40.41 -15.36
C ASN A 29 -12.43 -40.28 -14.33
N PRO A 30 -11.32 -39.59 -14.66
CA PRO A 30 -10.19 -39.52 -13.73
C PRO A 30 -10.65 -38.89 -12.41
N GLU A 31 -10.23 -39.46 -11.29
CA GLU A 31 -10.49 -38.85 -9.98
C GLU A 31 -9.96 -37.41 -9.98
N PRO A 32 -10.68 -36.45 -9.37
CA PRO A 32 -10.20 -35.08 -9.28
C PRO A 32 -8.80 -35.06 -8.63
N ASN A 33 -7.85 -34.40 -9.30
CA ASN A 33 -6.43 -34.40 -8.94
C ASN A 33 -6.21 -34.26 -7.43
N ALA A 34 -5.39 -35.14 -6.86
CA ALA A 34 -5.10 -35.14 -5.43
C ALA A 34 -4.68 -33.74 -4.95
N VAL A 35 -5.46 -33.17 -4.02
CA VAL A 35 -5.17 -31.86 -3.43
C VAL A 35 -3.88 -31.99 -2.63
N ALA A 36 -2.82 -31.37 -3.14
CA ALA A 36 -1.59 -31.22 -2.41
C ALA A 36 -1.80 -30.11 -1.37
N TYR A 37 -1.80 -30.50 -0.10
CA TYR A 37 -1.87 -29.59 1.07
C TYR A 37 -0.53 -28.84 1.25
N ILE A 38 -0.05 -28.24 0.17
CA ILE A 38 1.18 -27.47 0.08
C ILE A 38 0.88 -26.15 -0.64
N ASN A 39 1.57 -25.11 -0.21
CA ASN A 39 1.44 -23.79 -0.82
C ASN A 39 2.24 -23.74 -2.12
N GLY A 40 1.61 -24.04 -3.26
CA GLY A 40 2.15 -23.75 -4.59
C GLY A 40 3.25 -24.66 -5.14
N SER A 41 3.63 -24.41 -6.40
CA SER A 41 4.46 -25.30 -7.23
C SER A 41 5.97 -25.10 -7.13
N CYS A 42 6.43 -23.98 -6.57
CA CYS A 42 7.83 -23.59 -6.54
C CYS A 42 8.34 -23.27 -5.12
N ALA A 43 9.65 -23.38 -4.94
CA ALA A 43 10.30 -22.99 -3.69
C ALA A 43 10.50 -21.47 -3.62
N SER A 44 10.20 -20.86 -2.48
CA SER A 44 10.30 -19.41 -2.21
C SER A 44 11.65 -18.78 -2.56
N THR A 45 12.72 -19.57 -2.50
CA THR A 45 14.10 -19.13 -2.77
C THR A 45 14.53 -19.35 -4.22
N ALA A 46 13.67 -19.94 -5.07
CA ALA A 46 13.97 -20.16 -6.48
C ALA A 46 13.81 -18.87 -7.28
N LYS A 47 14.78 -18.60 -8.17
CA LYS A 47 14.88 -17.36 -8.96
C LYS A 47 13.66 -17.07 -9.86
N ASN A 48 12.90 -18.11 -10.20
CA ASN A 48 11.74 -18.11 -11.07
C ASN A 48 10.43 -18.43 -10.31
N CYS A 49 10.39 -18.22 -8.99
CA CYS A 49 9.18 -18.39 -8.19
C CYS A 49 8.53 -17.02 -7.93
N VAL A 50 7.23 -16.91 -8.17
CA VAL A 50 6.43 -15.73 -7.85
C VAL A 50 5.49 -16.09 -6.71
N GLU A 51 5.72 -15.49 -5.54
CA GLU A 51 4.76 -15.52 -4.44
C GLU A 51 3.79 -14.36 -4.61
N PHE A 52 2.49 -14.64 -4.50
CA PHE A 52 1.43 -13.63 -4.51
C PHE A 52 0.68 -13.65 -3.18
N ALA A 53 0.07 -12.52 -2.83
CA ALA A 53 -0.85 -12.41 -1.70
C ALA A 53 -2.24 -12.00 -2.20
N LEU A 54 -3.29 -12.68 -1.73
CA LEU A 54 -4.66 -12.27 -2.00
C LEU A 54 -4.96 -10.93 -1.29
N ASP A 55 -5.84 -10.10 -1.85
CA ASP A 55 -6.36 -8.92 -1.15
C ASP A 55 -7.45 -9.30 -0.13
N TYR A 56 -8.36 -10.20 -0.50
CA TYR A 56 -9.23 -10.91 0.45
C TYR A 56 -8.43 -12.04 1.13
N PRO A 57 -8.25 -12.04 2.47
CA PRO A 57 -7.47 -13.04 3.18
C PRO A 57 -8.19 -14.42 3.27
N VAL A 58 -8.13 -15.22 2.21
CA VAL A 58 -8.72 -16.57 2.15
C VAL A 58 -7.66 -17.67 2.29
N ASP A 59 -7.74 -18.44 3.37
CA ASP A 59 -7.00 -19.66 3.66
C ASP A 59 -7.76 -20.89 3.13
N GLY A 60 -7.07 -21.82 2.47
CA GLY A 60 -7.67 -23.05 1.92
C GLY A 60 -8.32 -22.93 0.54
N LEU A 61 -8.14 -21.81 -0.18
CA LEU A 61 -8.65 -21.63 -1.54
C LEU A 61 -7.84 -22.49 -2.54
N ASN A 62 -8.50 -23.28 -3.38
CA ASN A 62 -7.80 -24.15 -4.33
C ASN A 62 -7.22 -23.34 -5.50
N PHE A 63 -6.04 -23.73 -5.97
CA PHE A 63 -5.49 -23.22 -7.24
C PHE A 63 -4.61 -24.24 -7.98
N THR A 64 -4.47 -24.07 -9.29
CA THR A 64 -3.44 -24.75 -10.12
C THR A 64 -2.51 -23.73 -10.76
N CYS A 65 -1.27 -24.15 -11.03
CA CYS A 65 -0.28 -23.37 -11.78
C CYS A 65 -0.16 -23.96 -13.19
N SER A 66 -0.12 -23.16 -14.25
CA SER A 66 -0.06 -23.68 -15.62
C SER A 66 1.15 -24.58 -15.95
N SER A 67 2.27 -24.44 -15.23
CA SER A 67 3.46 -25.29 -15.36
C SER A 67 3.35 -26.63 -14.62
N ASP A 68 2.39 -26.79 -13.71
CA ASP A 68 2.11 -28.04 -12.98
C ASP A 68 0.60 -28.24 -12.82
N THR A 69 -0.04 -28.68 -13.91
CA THR A 69 -1.46 -29.05 -13.93
C THR A 69 -1.75 -30.41 -13.27
N SER A 70 -0.71 -31.12 -12.81
CA SER A 70 -0.86 -32.44 -12.17
C SER A 70 -1.25 -32.38 -10.69
N LYS A 71 -1.20 -31.18 -10.09
CA LYS A 71 -1.48 -30.95 -8.66
C LYS A 71 -2.41 -29.76 -8.47
N THR A 72 -3.33 -29.92 -7.53
CA THR A 72 -4.09 -28.80 -6.96
C THR A 72 -3.40 -28.35 -5.68
N TYR A 73 -3.18 -27.05 -5.54
CA TYR A 73 -2.58 -26.38 -4.38
C TYR A 73 -3.66 -25.67 -3.55
N ILE A 74 -3.27 -25.20 -2.36
CA ILE A 74 -4.12 -24.33 -1.53
C ILE A 74 -3.39 -23.06 -1.10
N THR A 75 -4.13 -21.95 -1.02
CA THR A 75 -3.66 -20.74 -0.35
C THR A 75 -3.50 -20.99 1.15
N MET A 76 -2.56 -20.29 1.78
CA MET A 76 -2.31 -20.41 3.22
C MET A 76 -2.08 -19.02 3.83
N ILE A 77 -2.61 -18.76 5.03
CA ILE A 77 -2.26 -17.52 5.75
C ILE A 77 -0.83 -17.63 6.29
N GLU A 78 0.04 -16.72 5.87
CA GLU A 78 1.41 -16.60 6.39
C GLU A 78 1.35 -15.91 7.77
N PRO A 79 1.80 -16.58 8.87
CA PRO A 79 1.50 -16.11 10.22
C PRO A 79 2.08 -14.74 10.63
N LYS A 80 3.11 -14.23 9.94
CA LYS A 80 3.77 -12.96 10.32
C LYS A 80 3.14 -11.73 9.65
N SER A 81 2.76 -11.87 8.38
CA SER A 81 2.09 -10.83 7.59
C SER A 81 0.57 -10.87 7.69
N ASN A 82 0.02 -12.00 8.17
CA ASN A 82 -1.41 -12.31 8.19
C ASN A 82 -2.04 -12.20 6.79
N ALA A 83 -1.26 -12.48 5.74
CA ALA A 83 -1.70 -12.46 4.35
C ALA A 83 -1.92 -13.89 3.86
N ALA A 84 -3.03 -14.14 3.17
CA ALA A 84 -3.23 -15.38 2.43
C ALA A 84 -2.35 -15.37 1.18
N THR A 85 -1.40 -16.30 1.09
CA THR A 85 -0.42 -16.37 -0.01
C THR A 85 -0.58 -17.64 -0.85
N GLY A 86 -0.03 -17.60 -2.06
CA GLY A 86 0.21 -18.75 -2.92
C GLY A 86 1.44 -18.50 -3.78
N LYS A 87 1.93 -19.52 -4.50
CA LYS A 87 3.10 -19.38 -5.37
C LYS A 87 3.11 -20.33 -6.56
N CYS A 88 3.60 -19.81 -7.67
CA CYS A 88 3.72 -20.51 -8.95
C CYS A 88 4.98 -20.03 -9.68
N SER A 89 5.34 -20.70 -10.78
CA SER A 89 6.49 -20.31 -11.58
C SER A 89 6.28 -18.95 -12.25
N GLU A 90 7.35 -18.23 -12.52
CA GLU A 90 7.32 -17.01 -13.31
C GLU A 90 6.69 -17.27 -14.70
N GLY A 91 5.73 -16.42 -15.07
CA GLY A 91 4.97 -16.57 -16.32
C GLY A 91 3.79 -17.53 -16.24
N ASP A 92 3.54 -18.17 -15.10
CA ASP A 92 2.36 -19.00 -14.92
C ASP A 92 1.05 -18.20 -15.00
N LYS A 93 0.02 -18.90 -15.46
CA LYS A 93 -1.37 -18.59 -15.17
C LYS A 93 -1.81 -19.39 -13.95
N VAL A 94 -2.48 -18.73 -13.02
CA VAL A 94 -3.05 -19.33 -11.82
C VAL A 94 -4.57 -19.41 -12.00
N HIS A 95 -5.12 -20.62 -11.96
CA HIS A 95 -6.56 -20.84 -12.00
C HIS A 95 -7.06 -21.11 -10.59
N PHE A 96 -8.03 -20.31 -10.12
CA PHE A 96 -8.61 -20.40 -8.78
C PHE A 96 -9.99 -21.03 -8.82
N PHE A 97 -10.29 -21.86 -7.82
CA PHE A 97 -11.56 -22.53 -7.68
C PHE A 97 -11.80 -22.98 -6.23
N ILE A 98 -12.98 -23.55 -5.96
CA ILE A 98 -13.26 -24.28 -4.72
C ILE A 98 -13.76 -25.68 -5.10
N GLN A 99 -13.06 -26.72 -4.63
CA GLN A 99 -13.40 -28.13 -4.88
C GLN A 99 -12.68 -29.05 -3.87
N GLU A 100 -13.33 -30.15 -3.46
CA GLU A 100 -12.70 -31.23 -2.70
C GLU A 100 -13.51 -32.54 -2.88
N LYS A 101 -12.87 -33.60 -3.40
CA LYS A 101 -13.45 -34.96 -3.52
C LYS A 101 -14.84 -35.05 -4.19
N THR A 102 -15.17 -34.09 -5.05
CA THR A 102 -16.44 -34.04 -5.79
C THR A 102 -16.21 -33.49 -7.20
N ASN A 103 -17.16 -33.73 -8.12
CA ASN A 103 -17.13 -33.17 -9.48
C ASN A 103 -17.70 -31.74 -9.53
N GLN A 104 -18.54 -31.38 -8.57
CA GLN A 104 -19.02 -30.01 -8.39
C GLN A 104 -17.86 -29.09 -7.98
N TYR A 105 -17.72 -27.96 -8.65
CA TYR A 105 -16.72 -26.95 -8.35
C TYR A 105 -17.28 -25.54 -8.49
N ILE A 106 -16.58 -24.56 -7.92
CA ILE A 106 -16.87 -23.14 -8.08
C ILE A 106 -15.69 -22.51 -8.80
N ASP A 107 -15.89 -22.01 -10.02
CA ASP A 107 -14.86 -21.27 -10.76
C ASP A 107 -14.69 -19.86 -10.18
N LEU A 108 -13.43 -19.43 -10.04
CA LEU A 108 -13.05 -18.05 -9.67
C LEU A 108 -12.13 -17.40 -10.71
N GLY A 109 -11.88 -18.07 -11.84
CA GLY A 109 -11.18 -17.52 -13.00
C GLY A 109 -9.69 -17.86 -13.07
N THR A 110 -9.07 -17.43 -14.16
CA THR A 110 -7.64 -17.63 -14.43
C THR A 110 -6.91 -16.30 -14.56
N VAL A 111 -5.91 -16.08 -13.72
CA VAL A 111 -5.10 -14.85 -13.65
C VAL A 111 -3.70 -15.12 -14.18
N SER A 112 -3.19 -14.27 -15.08
CA SER A 112 -1.79 -14.33 -15.50
C SER A 112 -0.91 -13.63 -14.46
N LEU A 113 0.13 -14.30 -13.93
CA LEU A 113 1.02 -13.67 -12.95
C LEU A 113 1.75 -12.46 -13.53
N SER A 114 2.00 -12.46 -14.83
CA SER A 114 2.54 -11.31 -15.57
C SER A 114 1.79 -10.00 -15.37
N ASP A 115 0.49 -10.09 -15.09
CA ASP A 115 -0.40 -8.93 -14.99
C ASP A 115 -0.34 -8.29 -13.60
N ILE A 116 0.07 -9.05 -12.57
CA ILE A 116 0.20 -8.60 -11.17
C ILE A 116 1.65 -8.46 -10.71
N GLY A 117 2.59 -9.26 -11.23
CA GLY A 117 3.96 -9.34 -10.75
C GLY A 117 4.88 -10.30 -11.53
N MET A 118 5.91 -9.75 -12.18
CA MET A 118 6.92 -10.49 -12.95
C MET A 118 8.11 -10.99 -12.09
N VAL A 119 8.20 -10.59 -10.82
CA VAL A 119 9.28 -10.98 -9.89
C VAL A 119 8.80 -10.95 -8.44
N SER A 120 9.12 -12.00 -7.68
CA SER A 120 9.29 -11.90 -6.23
C SER A 120 10.71 -11.38 -5.97
N THR A 121 10.86 -10.11 -5.58
CA THR A 121 12.18 -9.59 -5.17
C THR A 121 12.28 -9.62 -3.66
N ALA A 122 13.37 -10.18 -3.13
CA ALA A 122 13.63 -10.22 -1.69
C ALA A 122 13.70 -8.78 -1.14
N GLY A 123 12.66 -8.36 -0.41
CA GLY A 123 12.52 -7.01 0.15
C GLY A 123 11.40 -6.16 -0.47
N ALA A 124 10.85 -6.52 -1.63
CA ALA A 124 9.55 -6.02 -2.05
C ALA A 124 8.43 -6.83 -1.39
N GLY A 125 7.26 -6.21 -1.19
CA GLY A 125 6.07 -6.94 -0.76
C GLY A 125 5.57 -7.90 -1.84
N TYR A 126 4.73 -8.85 -1.45
CA TYR A 126 4.07 -9.74 -2.40
C TYR A 126 3.18 -8.95 -3.36
N PRO A 127 3.26 -9.17 -4.69
CA PRO A 127 2.25 -8.67 -5.62
C PRO A 127 0.86 -9.11 -5.18
N ARG A 128 -0.07 -8.15 -5.11
CA ARG A 128 -1.44 -8.39 -4.68
C ARG A 128 -2.27 -8.93 -5.85
N LEU A 129 -2.78 -10.14 -5.69
CA LEU A 129 -3.79 -10.71 -6.59
C LEU A 129 -5.17 -10.36 -6.02
N SER A 130 -5.98 -9.66 -6.80
CA SER A 130 -7.27 -9.16 -6.34
C SER A 130 -8.46 -10.04 -6.74
N VAL A 131 -9.56 -9.93 -6.00
CA VAL A 131 -10.86 -10.46 -6.45
C VAL A 131 -11.30 -9.84 -7.79
N LEU A 132 -10.80 -8.64 -8.12
CA LEU A 132 -11.01 -8.01 -9.42
C LEU A 132 -10.21 -8.71 -10.54
N ASP A 133 -9.00 -9.20 -10.26
CA ASP A 133 -8.20 -9.99 -11.20
C ASP A 133 -8.85 -11.35 -11.46
N MET A 134 -9.38 -12.00 -10.41
CA MET A 134 -10.20 -13.22 -10.50
C MET A 134 -11.43 -13.00 -11.41
N ALA A 135 -12.21 -11.94 -11.13
CA ALA A 135 -13.37 -11.60 -11.96
C ALA A 135 -13.00 -11.27 -13.41
N ARG A 136 -11.89 -10.56 -13.66
CA ARG A 136 -11.33 -10.34 -15.01
C ARG A 136 -10.94 -11.65 -15.69
N GLY A 137 -10.43 -12.62 -14.93
CA GLY A 137 -10.11 -13.97 -15.38
C GLY A 137 -11.35 -14.78 -15.82
N LEU A 138 -12.52 -14.52 -15.22
CA LEU A 138 -13.81 -15.09 -15.63
C LEU A 138 -14.43 -14.33 -16.83
N THR A 139 -14.50 -13.00 -16.77
CA THR A 139 -15.22 -12.20 -17.78
C THR A 139 -14.42 -12.00 -19.07
N GLY A 140 -13.09 -12.11 -19.01
CA GLY A 140 -12.18 -11.69 -20.07
C GLY A 140 -12.10 -10.17 -20.27
N ARG A 141 -12.66 -9.38 -19.34
CA ARG A 141 -12.83 -7.92 -19.44
C ARG A 141 -12.14 -7.22 -18.27
N GLN A 142 -11.56 -6.05 -18.55
CA GLN A 142 -10.97 -5.20 -17.52
C GLN A 142 -12.04 -4.19 -17.05
N ALA A 143 -12.18 -4.02 -15.74
CA ALA A 143 -13.11 -3.03 -15.19
C ALA A 143 -12.71 -1.61 -15.61
N THR A 144 -13.70 -0.84 -16.06
CA THR A 144 -13.55 0.53 -16.55
C THR A 144 -13.97 1.57 -15.52
N SER A 145 -14.83 1.19 -14.58
CA SER A 145 -15.30 2.03 -13.48
C SER A 145 -15.63 1.17 -12.26
N LEU A 146 -15.56 1.75 -11.05
CA LEU A 146 -16.14 1.16 -9.84
C LEU A 146 -17.65 1.43 -9.86
N SER A 147 -18.38 0.66 -10.67
CA SER A 147 -19.83 0.77 -10.82
C SER A 147 -20.45 -0.61 -10.84
N SER A 148 -21.59 -0.78 -10.17
CA SER A 148 -22.43 -1.98 -10.26
C SER A 148 -23.01 -2.24 -11.66
N SER A 149 -22.81 -1.33 -12.62
CA SER A 149 -23.11 -1.53 -14.05
C SER A 149 -21.95 -2.13 -14.86
N ASP A 150 -20.73 -2.17 -14.34
CA ASP A 150 -19.59 -2.82 -15.00
C ASP A 150 -19.64 -4.31 -14.69
N GLU A 151 -19.69 -5.15 -15.73
CA GLU A 151 -19.82 -6.61 -15.60
C GLU A 151 -18.71 -7.24 -14.76
N THR A 152 -17.49 -6.71 -14.84
CA THR A 152 -16.35 -7.24 -14.06
C THR A 152 -16.53 -6.92 -12.59
N ILE A 153 -17.11 -5.75 -12.26
CA ILE A 153 -17.49 -5.37 -10.90
C ILE A 153 -18.68 -6.20 -10.40
N GLN A 154 -19.66 -6.52 -11.25
CA GLN A 154 -20.78 -7.40 -10.89
C GLN A 154 -20.28 -8.80 -10.49
N VAL A 155 -19.42 -9.41 -11.31
CA VAL A 155 -18.82 -10.72 -11.02
C VAL A 155 -17.91 -10.65 -9.79
N ALA A 156 -17.06 -9.62 -9.66
CA ALA A 156 -16.25 -9.44 -8.46
C ALA A 156 -17.09 -9.28 -7.18
N THR A 157 -18.21 -8.55 -7.26
CA THR A 157 -19.16 -8.39 -6.14
C THR A 157 -19.79 -9.73 -5.76
N ALA A 158 -20.15 -10.57 -6.73
CA ALA A 158 -20.67 -11.91 -6.48
C ALA A 158 -19.64 -12.82 -5.79
N ILE A 159 -18.36 -12.76 -6.20
CA ILE A 159 -17.26 -13.48 -5.52
C ILE A 159 -17.07 -12.97 -4.08
N VAL A 160 -17.02 -11.64 -3.87
CA VAL A 160 -16.91 -11.08 -2.50
C VAL A 160 -18.09 -11.51 -1.64
N ARG A 161 -19.31 -11.51 -2.18
CA ARG A 161 -20.53 -11.93 -1.49
C ARG A 161 -20.47 -13.40 -1.07
N LEU A 162 -19.95 -14.27 -1.93
CA LEU A 162 -19.71 -15.68 -1.62
C LEU A 162 -18.71 -15.85 -0.46
N LEU A 163 -17.57 -15.18 -0.53
CA LEU A 163 -16.53 -15.25 0.51
C LEU A 163 -17.03 -14.67 1.85
N GLN A 164 -17.77 -13.56 1.82
CA GLN A 164 -18.38 -13.00 3.03
C GLN A 164 -19.45 -13.92 3.61
N ALA A 165 -20.28 -14.58 2.79
CA ALA A 165 -21.29 -15.51 3.30
C ALA A 165 -20.66 -16.69 4.05
N LEU A 166 -19.57 -17.27 3.52
CA LEU A 166 -18.79 -18.31 4.21
C LEU A 166 -18.19 -17.80 5.54
N SER A 167 -17.71 -16.55 5.56
CA SER A 167 -17.11 -15.95 6.76
C SER A 167 -18.15 -15.62 7.84
N VAL A 168 -19.33 -15.16 7.45
CA VAL A 168 -20.49 -14.90 8.33
C VAL A 168 -21.07 -16.20 8.87
N GLU A 169 -21.21 -17.24 8.06
CA GLU A 169 -21.64 -18.58 8.50
C GLU A 169 -20.71 -19.15 9.57
N GLY A 170 -19.39 -18.92 9.44
CA GLY A 170 -18.39 -19.28 10.45
C GLY A 170 -18.43 -18.45 11.74
N GLY A 171 -19.26 -17.41 11.83
CA GLY A 171 -19.46 -16.59 13.03
C GLY A 171 -18.29 -15.67 13.42
N GLY A 172 -17.26 -15.55 12.58
CA GLY A 172 -16.05 -14.76 12.85
C GLY A 172 -16.11 -13.30 12.39
N THR A 173 -17.11 -12.94 11.57
CA THR A 173 -17.28 -11.60 10.98
C THR A 173 -18.76 -11.23 10.87
N ILE A 174 -19.03 -10.02 10.38
CA ILE A 174 -20.35 -9.60 9.90
C ILE A 174 -20.29 -9.10 8.46
N ALA A 175 -21.43 -9.03 7.78
CA ALA A 175 -21.52 -8.56 6.39
C ALA A 175 -20.87 -7.17 6.24
N GLY A 176 -20.15 -6.96 5.14
CA GLY A 176 -19.39 -5.73 4.87
C GLY A 176 -17.98 -5.68 5.48
N ASP A 177 -17.68 -6.44 6.55
CA ASP A 177 -16.34 -6.49 7.16
C ASP A 177 -15.41 -7.48 6.41
N ILE A 178 -14.15 -7.09 6.22
CA ILE A 178 -13.11 -7.91 5.55
C ILE A 178 -12.21 -8.52 6.63
N GLN A 179 -12.40 -9.82 6.87
CA GLN A 179 -11.66 -10.58 7.88
C GLN A 179 -11.14 -11.91 7.29
N PRO A 180 -10.12 -12.53 7.90
CA PRO A 180 -9.62 -13.84 7.50
C PRO A 180 -10.73 -14.89 7.41
N LEU A 181 -10.77 -15.61 6.28
CA LEU A 181 -11.65 -16.74 6.02
C LEU A 181 -10.81 -18.01 5.88
N THR A 182 -11.15 -19.07 6.61
CA THR A 182 -10.59 -20.41 6.39
C THR A 182 -11.66 -21.33 5.79
N ILE A 183 -11.43 -21.79 4.56
CA ILE A 183 -12.30 -22.77 3.89
C ILE A 183 -11.76 -24.18 4.17
N THR A 184 -12.35 -24.85 5.17
CA THR A 184 -11.90 -26.18 5.59
C THR A 184 -12.15 -27.26 4.54
N THR A 185 -11.35 -28.35 4.55
CA THR A 185 -11.60 -29.55 3.75
C THR A 185 -13.04 -30.04 3.88
N LEU A 186 -13.55 -30.15 5.11
CA LEU A 186 -14.93 -30.58 5.36
C LEU A 186 -15.97 -29.64 4.72
N LYS A 187 -15.74 -28.32 4.77
CA LYS A 187 -16.63 -27.37 4.08
C LYS A 187 -16.56 -27.58 2.56
N LYS A 188 -15.38 -27.80 1.98
CA LYS A 188 -15.26 -28.06 0.53
C LYS A 188 -15.89 -29.39 0.10
N GLU A 189 -15.80 -30.45 0.92
CA GLU A 189 -16.46 -31.75 0.64
C GLU A 189 -17.99 -31.62 0.54
N GLN A 190 -18.59 -30.68 1.29
CA GLN A 190 -20.03 -30.37 1.21
C GLN A 190 -20.45 -29.74 -0.14
N LEU A 191 -19.53 -29.42 -1.05
CA LEU A 191 -19.89 -29.05 -2.43
C LEU A 191 -20.57 -30.20 -3.19
N ALA A 192 -20.45 -31.45 -2.75
CA ALA A 192 -21.27 -32.55 -3.27
C ALA A 192 -22.80 -32.34 -3.10
N ASN A 193 -23.23 -31.37 -2.30
CA ASN A 193 -24.65 -31.05 -2.07
C ASN A 193 -25.27 -30.09 -3.11
N ILE A 194 -24.47 -29.40 -3.94
CA ILE A 194 -25.01 -28.52 -5.00
C ILE A 194 -25.32 -29.35 -6.26
N ALA A 195 -26.34 -28.96 -7.02
CA ALA A 195 -26.78 -29.73 -8.18
C ALA A 195 -25.77 -29.68 -9.34
N GLU A 196 -25.13 -28.53 -9.54
CA GLU A 196 -24.25 -28.21 -10.66
C GLU A 196 -23.11 -27.28 -10.21
N SER A 197 -22.02 -27.23 -10.98
CA SER A 197 -20.91 -26.32 -10.75
C SER A 197 -21.31 -24.86 -11.01
N VAL A 198 -20.56 -23.91 -10.45
CA VAL A 198 -20.77 -22.47 -10.67
C VAL A 198 -19.71 -21.92 -11.60
N GLU A 199 -20.14 -21.35 -12.73
CA GLU A 199 -19.27 -20.77 -13.75
C GLU A 199 -19.64 -19.29 -14.03
N VAL A 200 -18.93 -18.63 -14.95
CA VAL A 200 -19.13 -17.19 -15.27
C VAL A 200 -20.58 -16.82 -15.64
N GLY A 201 -21.34 -17.74 -16.25
CA GLY A 201 -22.74 -17.52 -16.59
C GLY A 201 -23.65 -17.33 -15.37
N ASP A 202 -23.34 -18.02 -14.27
CA ASP A 202 -24.15 -18.04 -13.05
C ASP A 202 -23.93 -16.78 -12.22
N TYR A 203 -22.68 -16.28 -12.18
CA TYR A 203 -22.37 -14.99 -11.58
C TYR A 203 -23.03 -13.84 -12.34
N ARG A 204 -23.00 -13.86 -13.68
CA ARG A 204 -23.63 -12.84 -14.55
C ARG A 204 -25.15 -12.79 -14.42
N SER A 205 -25.81 -13.95 -14.31
CA SER A 205 -27.26 -14.06 -14.20
C SER A 205 -27.79 -13.94 -12.78
N GLY A 206 -26.93 -14.10 -11.76
CA GLY A 206 -27.31 -14.23 -10.37
C GLY A 206 -27.72 -15.65 -9.95
N ALA A 207 -27.73 -16.62 -10.88
CA ALA A 207 -28.13 -18.00 -10.60
C ALA A 207 -27.24 -18.69 -9.55
N TYR A 208 -25.98 -18.28 -9.41
CA TYR A 208 -25.03 -18.80 -8.41
C TYR A 208 -25.64 -18.82 -6.99
N ALA A 209 -26.45 -17.83 -6.63
CA ALA A 209 -27.07 -17.73 -5.30
C ALA A 209 -28.07 -18.87 -5.02
N SER A 210 -28.76 -19.36 -6.06
CA SER A 210 -29.67 -20.50 -5.95
C SER A 210 -28.91 -21.83 -5.98
N ILE A 211 -27.91 -21.95 -6.86
CA ILE A 211 -27.07 -23.16 -7.00
C ILE A 211 -26.33 -23.46 -5.69
N LEU A 212 -25.75 -22.43 -5.07
CA LEU A 212 -24.94 -22.56 -3.86
C LEU A 212 -25.76 -22.75 -2.58
N ARG A 213 -27.07 -22.51 -2.59
CA ARG A 213 -27.90 -22.53 -1.37
C ARG A 213 -27.84 -23.82 -0.52
N PRO A 214 -27.69 -25.04 -1.09
CA PRO A 214 -27.46 -26.27 -0.30
C PRO A 214 -26.09 -26.33 0.40
N TRP A 215 -25.16 -25.46 0.01
CA TRP A 215 -23.79 -25.39 0.53
C TRP A 215 -23.56 -24.16 1.42
N VAL A 216 -23.96 -22.97 0.98
CA VAL A 216 -23.88 -21.72 1.75
C VAL A 216 -25.00 -20.76 1.33
N ASP A 217 -25.66 -20.13 2.29
CA ASP A 217 -26.72 -19.15 2.02
C ASP A 217 -26.13 -17.75 1.78
N VAL A 218 -25.83 -17.42 0.52
CA VAL A 218 -25.35 -16.08 0.14
C VAL A 218 -26.40 -14.97 0.31
N SER A 219 -27.65 -15.28 0.68
CA SER A 219 -28.65 -14.26 1.02
C SER A 219 -28.41 -13.59 2.37
N GLN A 220 -27.56 -14.17 3.24
CA GLN A 220 -27.13 -13.57 4.52
C GLN A 220 -26.24 -12.33 4.36
N VAL A 221 -25.70 -12.10 3.15
CA VAL A 221 -24.92 -10.90 2.80
C VAL A 221 -25.67 -10.17 1.69
N SER A 222 -25.90 -8.86 1.85
CA SER A 222 -26.58 -8.08 0.81
C SER A 222 -25.65 -7.79 -0.38
N GLN A 223 -26.24 -7.44 -1.53
CA GLN A 223 -25.45 -7.04 -2.69
C GLN A 223 -24.65 -5.75 -2.41
N ASP A 224 -25.23 -4.84 -1.60
CA ASP A 224 -24.61 -3.57 -1.25
C ASP A 224 -23.43 -3.76 -0.27
N ASP A 225 -23.58 -4.61 0.74
CA ASP A 225 -22.48 -4.93 1.68
C ASP A 225 -21.28 -5.53 0.93
N ALA A 226 -21.54 -6.49 0.03
CA ALA A 226 -20.52 -7.11 -0.79
C ALA A 226 -19.86 -6.11 -1.77
N TYR A 227 -20.61 -5.14 -2.29
CA TYR A 227 -20.09 -4.09 -3.15
C TYR A 227 -19.22 -3.07 -2.37
N GLN A 228 -19.61 -2.70 -1.14
CA GLN A 228 -18.78 -1.85 -0.28
C GLN A 228 -17.51 -2.58 0.19
N ALA A 229 -17.61 -3.87 0.46
CA ALA A 229 -16.47 -4.74 0.74
C ALA A 229 -15.51 -4.81 -0.48
N LEU A 230 -16.03 -4.95 -1.71
CA LEU A 230 -15.22 -4.88 -2.93
C LEU A 230 -14.54 -3.51 -3.11
N ASN A 231 -15.26 -2.40 -2.91
CA ASN A 231 -14.68 -1.05 -2.96
C ASN A 231 -13.53 -0.92 -1.96
N THR A 232 -13.74 -1.43 -0.73
CA THR A 232 -12.72 -1.43 0.33
C THR A 232 -11.47 -2.18 -0.11
N LEU A 233 -11.60 -3.39 -0.69
CA LEU A 233 -10.47 -4.16 -1.22
C LEU A 233 -9.72 -3.42 -2.35
N VAL A 234 -10.45 -2.80 -3.28
CA VAL A 234 -9.87 -2.09 -4.42
C VAL A 234 -9.09 -0.85 -3.97
N TYR A 235 -9.63 -0.04 -3.04
CA TYR A 235 -8.89 1.10 -2.48
C TYR A 235 -7.75 0.66 -1.55
N MET A 236 -7.94 -0.40 -0.76
CA MET A 236 -6.91 -0.98 0.11
C MET A 236 -5.68 -1.45 -0.69
N ASN A 237 -5.91 -2.10 -1.83
CA ASN A 237 -4.85 -2.53 -2.76
C ASN A 237 -4.02 -1.33 -3.24
N ASN A 238 -4.61 -0.15 -3.43
CA ASN A 238 -3.89 1.08 -3.81
C ASN A 238 -3.35 1.91 -2.62
N SER A 239 -3.77 1.60 -1.40
CA SER A 239 -3.40 2.33 -0.19
C SER A 239 -2.00 1.95 0.27
N ALA A 240 -1.05 2.88 0.21
CA ALA A 240 0.37 2.65 0.46
C ALA A 240 1.12 3.96 0.69
N SER A 241 2.40 3.86 1.07
CA SER A 241 3.34 4.97 0.98
C SER A 241 4.04 4.95 -0.38
N TYR A 242 4.14 6.10 -1.04
CA TYR A 242 4.87 6.26 -2.30
C TYR A 242 6.05 7.19 -2.11
N GLN A 243 7.20 6.86 -2.68
CA GLN A 243 8.42 7.66 -2.56
C GLN A 243 9.15 7.77 -3.89
N ALA A 244 9.50 8.99 -4.29
CA ALA A 244 10.54 9.24 -5.29
C ALA A 244 11.70 9.99 -4.63
N ASN A 245 12.92 9.60 -5.00
CA ASN A 245 14.15 10.21 -4.50
C ASN A 245 14.85 10.99 -5.61
N TYR A 246 15.68 11.95 -5.22
CA TYR A 246 16.63 12.57 -6.15
C TYR A 246 17.69 11.53 -6.59
N PRO A 247 18.43 11.79 -7.67
CA PRO A 247 19.41 10.83 -8.19
C PRO A 247 20.56 10.55 -7.20
N ILE A 248 20.57 9.35 -6.60
CA ILE A 248 21.65 8.88 -5.70
C ILE A 248 22.47 7.71 -6.25
N LEU A 249 21.85 6.85 -7.05
CA LEU A 249 22.48 5.67 -7.68
C LEU A 249 22.43 5.75 -9.22
N ALA A 250 22.02 6.89 -9.75
CA ALA A 250 21.82 7.09 -11.17
C ALA A 250 23.12 6.91 -11.96
N LYS A 251 23.04 6.11 -13.01
CA LYS A 251 24.05 6.02 -14.05
C LYS A 251 23.35 6.21 -15.38
N GLU A 252 23.82 7.18 -16.16
CA GLU A 252 23.31 7.40 -17.51
C GLU A 252 23.38 6.12 -18.35
N ASP A 253 22.39 5.96 -19.23
CA ASP A 253 22.25 4.85 -20.17
C ASP A 253 22.26 3.45 -19.52
N SER A 254 22.01 3.38 -18.20
CA SER A 254 21.85 2.13 -17.45
C SER A 254 20.38 1.73 -17.30
N GLN A 255 20.16 0.47 -16.90
CA GLN A 255 18.84 -0.06 -16.53
C GLN A 255 18.45 0.25 -15.08
N LEU A 256 19.25 1.05 -14.35
CA LEU A 256 19.00 1.39 -12.95
C LEU A 256 18.02 2.57 -12.83
N PRO A 257 17.33 2.71 -11.68
CA PRO A 257 16.59 3.93 -11.35
C PRO A 257 17.49 5.17 -11.46
N GLN A 258 16.97 6.21 -12.09
CA GLN A 258 17.60 7.53 -12.20
C GLN A 258 17.02 8.52 -11.18
N GLY A 259 15.86 8.24 -10.57
CA GLY A 259 15.19 9.13 -9.61
C GLY A 259 14.43 10.27 -10.29
N LEU A 260 14.05 11.29 -9.53
CA LEU A 260 13.36 12.48 -10.06
C LEU A 260 14.39 13.49 -10.59
N TYR A 261 14.49 13.57 -11.92
CA TYR A 261 15.46 14.41 -12.64
C TYR A 261 14.91 14.96 -13.96
N GLY A 262 15.35 16.17 -14.33
CA GLY A 262 15.01 16.82 -15.59
C GLY A 262 15.68 18.18 -15.77
N CYS A 263 15.25 18.93 -16.78
CA CYS A 263 15.81 20.24 -17.12
C CYS A 263 14.81 21.11 -17.91
N ASN A 264 15.18 22.38 -18.15
CA ASN A 264 14.40 23.34 -18.93
C ASN A 264 14.59 23.24 -20.47
N LEU A 265 15.43 22.31 -20.95
CA LEU A 265 15.73 22.10 -22.38
C LEU A 265 15.28 20.72 -22.86
N ALA A 266 15.38 20.47 -24.17
CA ALA A 266 15.09 19.16 -24.76
C ALA A 266 16.15 18.10 -24.44
N ASP A 267 17.40 18.53 -24.23
CA ASP A 267 18.53 17.69 -23.84
C ASP A 267 19.19 18.25 -22.59
N CYS A 268 19.19 17.45 -21.51
CA CYS A 268 19.80 17.81 -20.23
C CYS A 268 21.31 17.57 -20.19
N LYS A 269 21.95 17.21 -21.32
CA LYS A 269 23.41 17.13 -21.51
C LYS A 269 23.97 18.30 -22.32
N SER A 270 23.13 19.27 -22.69
CA SER A 270 23.56 20.46 -23.44
C SER A 270 24.57 21.30 -22.67
N THR A 271 25.47 21.99 -23.38
CA THR A 271 26.50 22.86 -22.79
C THR A 271 26.18 24.36 -22.91
N VAL A 272 24.95 24.70 -23.31
CA VAL A 272 24.49 26.10 -23.42
C VAL A 272 24.29 26.74 -22.03
N ALA A 273 24.57 28.03 -21.93
CA ALA A 273 24.49 28.78 -20.66
C ALA A 273 23.08 28.82 -20.05
N ASP A 274 22.03 28.64 -20.86
CA ASP A 274 20.64 28.66 -20.43
C ASP A 274 20.16 27.34 -19.81
N LEU A 275 20.98 26.27 -19.83
CA LEU A 275 20.60 24.98 -19.24
C LEU A 275 20.48 25.09 -17.71
N LYS A 276 19.28 24.79 -17.23
CA LYS A 276 18.95 24.64 -15.81
C LYS A 276 18.40 23.25 -15.59
N HIS A 277 18.89 22.59 -14.54
CA HIS A 277 18.42 21.29 -14.12
C HIS A 277 17.41 21.42 -12.98
N LEU A 278 16.60 20.39 -12.79
CA LEU A 278 15.74 20.23 -11.63
C LEU A 278 15.85 18.79 -11.12
N ILE A 279 16.02 18.66 -9.81
CA ILE A 279 15.92 17.41 -9.06
C ILE A 279 14.91 17.59 -7.92
N GLY A 280 14.41 16.49 -7.39
CA GLY A 280 13.52 16.56 -6.24
C GLY A 280 13.34 15.22 -5.55
N GLN A 281 12.59 15.24 -4.47
CA GLN A 281 12.13 14.06 -3.77
C GLN A 281 10.74 14.32 -3.19
N TYR A 282 9.95 13.27 -3.02
CA TYR A 282 8.66 13.36 -2.32
C TYR A 282 8.34 12.06 -1.60
N GLN A 283 7.49 12.19 -0.58
CA GLN A 283 6.81 11.09 0.09
C GLN A 283 5.31 11.39 0.08
N LEU A 284 4.52 10.41 -0.34
CA LEU A 284 3.05 10.48 -0.40
C LEU A 284 2.46 9.32 0.39
N ILE A 285 1.24 9.51 0.90
CA ILE A 285 0.37 8.46 1.40
C ILE A 285 -0.88 8.45 0.51
N THR A 286 -1.26 7.28 0.00
CA THR A 286 -2.63 7.01 -0.42
C THR A 286 -3.37 6.41 0.77
N ASP A 287 -4.46 7.05 1.20
CA ASP A 287 -5.32 6.56 2.28
C ASP A 287 -6.39 5.58 1.79
N ARG A 288 -7.13 4.98 2.75
CA ARG A 288 -8.13 3.92 2.46
C ARG A 288 -9.37 4.44 1.73
N SER A 289 -9.56 5.75 1.67
CA SER A 289 -10.58 6.41 0.83
C SER A 289 -10.07 6.71 -0.59
N GLY A 290 -8.82 6.35 -0.92
CA GLY A 290 -8.21 6.58 -2.23
C GLY A 290 -7.67 8.00 -2.46
N TYR A 291 -7.61 8.85 -1.42
CA TYR A 291 -6.99 10.16 -1.53
C TYR A 291 -5.48 10.06 -1.32
N THR A 292 -4.72 10.68 -2.22
CA THR A 292 -3.27 10.79 -2.12
C THR A 292 -2.86 12.20 -1.71
N PHE A 293 -2.02 12.33 -0.69
CA PHE A 293 -1.46 13.58 -0.18
C PHE A 293 -0.02 13.35 0.29
N GLY A 294 0.73 14.43 0.49
CA GLY A 294 2.05 14.33 1.09
C GLY A 294 2.96 15.51 0.73
N TYR A 295 4.26 15.29 0.88
CA TYR A 295 5.23 16.37 0.98
C TYR A 295 6.54 16.01 0.29
N GLY A 296 7.22 17.01 -0.26
CA GLY A 296 8.50 16.86 -0.94
C GLY A 296 9.31 18.15 -0.95
N MET A 297 10.37 18.14 -1.74
CA MET A 297 11.15 19.32 -2.06
C MET A 297 11.86 19.18 -3.40
N GLN A 298 12.21 20.31 -3.98
CA GLN A 298 12.98 20.41 -5.22
C GLN A 298 14.17 21.34 -5.08
N TRP A 299 15.16 21.12 -5.94
CA TRP A 299 16.28 22.02 -6.18
C TRP A 299 16.36 22.25 -7.68
N LYS A 300 16.57 23.51 -8.08
CA LYS A 300 16.69 23.88 -9.49
C LYS A 300 17.79 24.92 -9.69
N GLY A 301 18.46 24.88 -10.83
CA GLY A 301 19.51 25.85 -11.17
C GLY A 301 20.42 25.39 -12.30
N ALA A 302 21.27 26.31 -12.77
CA ALA A 302 22.40 25.98 -13.65
C ALA A 302 23.54 25.38 -12.82
N VAL A 303 24.28 24.45 -13.41
CA VAL A 303 25.44 23.78 -12.80
C VAL A 303 26.51 23.52 -13.86
N SER A 304 27.78 23.41 -13.47
CA SER A 304 28.88 23.18 -14.42
C SER A 304 29.08 21.69 -14.69
N ALA A 305 28.16 21.06 -15.41
CA ALA A 305 28.19 19.61 -15.68
C ALA A 305 29.07 19.24 -16.89
N ASN A 306 30.39 19.07 -16.68
CA ASN A 306 31.35 18.63 -17.70
C ASN A 306 32.02 17.28 -17.37
N THR A 307 31.26 16.32 -16.82
CA THR A 307 31.80 15.05 -16.29
C THR A 307 31.08 13.82 -16.86
N THR A 308 31.69 12.64 -16.73
CA THR A 308 31.22 11.35 -17.30
C THR A 308 29.92 10.79 -16.67
N ASN A 309 29.43 11.37 -15.56
CA ASN A 309 28.09 11.06 -15.04
C ASN A 309 27.39 12.37 -14.62
N PRO A 310 26.84 13.14 -15.60
CA PRO A 310 26.21 14.43 -15.37
C PRO A 310 25.18 14.40 -14.25
N ILE A 311 24.28 13.42 -14.24
CA ILE A 311 23.14 13.36 -13.31
C ILE A 311 23.57 13.38 -11.83
N LEU A 312 24.58 12.58 -11.44
CA LEU A 312 25.06 12.58 -10.05
C LEU A 312 25.82 13.87 -9.70
N THR A 313 26.63 14.40 -10.63
CA THR A 313 27.35 15.66 -10.44
C THR A 313 26.38 16.83 -10.24
N VAL A 314 25.39 16.95 -11.14
CA VAL A 314 24.27 17.91 -11.05
C VAL A 314 23.56 17.79 -9.69
N SER A 315 23.25 16.56 -9.28
CA SER A 315 22.53 16.32 -8.03
C SER A 315 23.33 16.75 -6.81
N GLY A 316 24.62 16.40 -6.76
CA GLY A 316 25.53 16.83 -5.71
C GLY A 316 25.72 18.36 -5.67
N GLU A 317 25.87 19.01 -6.82
CA GLU A 317 26.00 20.47 -6.92
C GLU A 317 24.75 21.18 -6.39
N LEU A 318 23.56 20.79 -6.87
CA LEU A 318 22.30 21.43 -6.51
C LEU A 318 22.01 21.29 -5.01
N ILE A 319 22.15 20.08 -4.42
CA ILE A 319 21.84 19.88 -2.99
C ILE A 319 22.80 20.66 -2.08
N ARG A 320 24.06 20.82 -2.50
CA ARG A 320 25.07 21.58 -1.75
C ARG A 320 24.90 23.10 -1.88
N LYS A 321 24.61 23.61 -3.09
CA LYS A 321 24.71 25.04 -3.41
C LYS A 321 23.37 25.77 -3.45
N VAL A 322 22.26 25.05 -3.64
CA VAL A 322 20.92 25.64 -3.81
C VAL A 322 20.07 25.38 -2.57
N ARG A 323 19.37 26.42 -2.09
CA ARG A 323 18.41 26.31 -1.01
C ARG A 323 17.19 25.50 -1.50
N PRO A 324 16.77 24.41 -0.83
CA PRO A 324 15.62 23.63 -1.27
C PRO A 324 14.31 24.42 -1.18
N GLU A 325 13.42 24.18 -2.14
CA GLU A 325 12.03 24.65 -2.16
C GLU A 325 11.09 23.54 -1.72
N ARG A 326 10.06 23.87 -0.93
CA ARG A 326 9.05 22.92 -0.46
C ARG A 326 8.10 22.53 -1.59
N MET A 327 7.59 21.31 -1.55
CA MET A 327 6.51 20.83 -2.42
C MET A 327 5.41 20.22 -1.57
N VAL A 328 4.18 20.73 -1.65
CA VAL A 328 3.05 20.27 -0.84
C VAL A 328 1.95 19.72 -1.76
N ALA A 329 1.63 18.43 -1.61
CA ALA A 329 0.50 17.81 -2.28
C ALA A 329 -0.70 17.70 -1.32
N ALA A 330 -1.67 18.59 -1.49
CA ALA A 330 -2.99 18.44 -0.89
C ALA A 330 -3.70 17.19 -1.44
N ALA A 331 -4.71 16.71 -0.70
CA ALA A 331 -5.42 15.47 -1.01
C ALA A 331 -6.08 15.47 -2.40
N GLN A 332 -5.65 14.56 -3.27
CA GLN A 332 -6.10 14.41 -4.65
C GLN A 332 -6.34 12.94 -4.99
N THR A 333 -7.29 12.67 -5.89
CA THR A 333 -7.55 11.33 -6.46
C THR A 333 -6.86 11.11 -7.82
N THR A 334 -6.10 12.09 -8.31
CA THR A 334 -5.43 12.08 -9.63
C THR A 334 -4.10 11.34 -9.67
N TRP A 335 -3.67 10.77 -8.54
CA TRP A 335 -2.51 9.86 -8.45
C TRP A 335 -2.84 8.52 -9.13
N VAL A 336 -2.31 7.41 -8.61
CA VAL A 336 -2.52 6.06 -9.15
C VAL A 336 -4.00 5.66 -9.02
N ASN A 337 -4.65 5.36 -10.15
CA ASN A 337 -5.97 4.74 -10.20
C ASN A 337 -5.91 3.28 -9.71
N PRO A 338 -6.84 2.85 -8.84
CA PRO A 338 -6.77 1.51 -8.26
C PRO A 338 -7.07 0.38 -9.25
N LEU A 339 -7.84 0.64 -10.32
CA LEU A 339 -8.28 -0.36 -11.32
C LEU A 339 -7.21 -0.62 -12.40
N ASN A 340 -6.60 0.44 -12.95
CA ASN A 340 -5.66 0.33 -14.07
C ASN A 340 -4.19 0.63 -13.71
N LYS A 341 -3.94 1.00 -12.44
CA LYS A 341 -2.61 1.29 -11.87
C LYS A 341 -1.85 2.44 -12.56
N ARG A 342 -2.55 3.32 -13.31
CA ARG A 342 -1.98 4.52 -13.96
C ARG A 342 -2.31 5.80 -13.22
N ILE A 343 -1.46 6.81 -13.39
CA ILE A 343 -1.74 8.20 -13.01
C ILE A 343 -2.80 8.79 -13.96
N GLN A 344 -3.86 9.42 -13.42
CA GLN A 344 -5.05 9.81 -14.22
C GLN A 344 -5.08 11.25 -14.73
N GLY A 345 -4.19 12.10 -14.24
CA GLY A 345 -4.07 13.49 -14.64
C GLY A 345 -2.86 14.12 -13.96
N PRO A 346 -2.62 15.43 -14.11
CA PRO A 346 -1.55 16.09 -13.37
C PRO A 346 -1.84 15.99 -11.86
N PHE A 347 -1.12 15.12 -11.16
CA PHE A 347 -1.04 15.14 -9.70
C PHE A 347 -0.11 16.29 -9.32
N ARG A 348 -0.62 17.21 -8.49
CA ARG A 348 0.01 18.51 -8.25
C ARG A 348 0.67 18.57 -6.89
N PHE A 349 1.85 19.19 -6.87
CA PHE A 349 2.41 19.79 -5.68
C PHE A 349 2.44 21.31 -5.86
N SER A 350 1.86 22.03 -4.90
CA SER A 350 2.09 23.47 -4.75
C SER A 350 3.52 23.69 -4.27
N VAL A 351 4.20 24.65 -4.89
CA VAL A 351 5.57 25.09 -4.52
C VAL A 351 5.54 26.51 -3.94
N ASN A 352 4.53 27.29 -4.32
CA ASN A 352 4.21 28.63 -3.85
C ASN A 352 2.69 28.87 -4.03
N ASP A 353 2.21 30.08 -3.74
CA ASP A 353 0.79 30.46 -3.84
C ASP A 353 0.29 30.60 -5.30
N ASN A 354 1.17 30.51 -6.31
CA ASN A 354 0.85 30.61 -7.72
C ASN A 354 0.70 29.20 -8.35
N ALA A 355 -0.53 28.73 -8.49
CA ALA A 355 -0.84 27.41 -9.07
C ALA A 355 -0.41 27.22 -10.56
N ALA A 356 0.07 28.26 -11.24
CA ALA A 356 0.77 28.12 -12.52
C ALA A 356 2.12 27.41 -12.34
N ASP A 357 2.83 27.72 -11.26
CA ASP A 357 4.17 27.20 -10.92
C ASP A 357 4.14 25.79 -10.29
N ASP A 358 2.95 25.22 -10.06
CA ASP A 358 2.77 23.84 -9.56
C ASP A 358 3.65 22.82 -10.31
N PHE A 359 4.38 22.01 -9.54
CA PHE A 359 5.03 20.81 -10.05
C PHE A 359 3.97 19.74 -10.33
N LYS A 360 3.94 19.22 -11.55
CA LYS A 360 2.87 18.35 -12.05
C LYS A 360 3.44 17.01 -12.50
N ILE A 361 3.06 15.94 -11.82
CA ILE A 361 3.31 14.57 -12.30
C ILE A 361 2.19 14.22 -13.28
N THR A 362 2.54 14.04 -14.55
CA THR A 362 1.57 13.94 -15.66
C THR A 362 1.30 12.51 -16.10
N GLN A 363 2.21 11.58 -15.83
CA GLN A 363 2.13 10.20 -16.32
C GLN A 363 2.90 9.25 -15.41
N GLY A 364 2.46 7.99 -15.37
CA GLY A 364 3.16 6.87 -14.77
C GLY A 364 2.24 5.66 -14.63
N LYS A 365 2.83 4.46 -14.58
CA LYS A 365 2.13 3.21 -14.25
C LYS A 365 2.89 2.43 -13.18
N VAL A 366 2.18 1.91 -12.18
CA VAL A 366 2.74 1.00 -11.17
C VAL A 366 2.79 -0.43 -11.74
N PHE A 367 3.94 -1.07 -11.62
CA PHE A 367 4.19 -2.46 -11.98
C PHE A 367 4.60 -3.29 -10.76
N ASN A 368 4.30 -4.59 -10.81
CA ASN A 368 4.63 -5.57 -9.77
C ASN A 368 4.13 -5.17 -8.36
N ASP A 369 3.05 -4.38 -8.30
CA ASP A 369 2.56 -3.64 -7.13
C ASP A 369 3.64 -2.86 -6.35
N TYR A 370 4.70 -2.42 -7.02
CA TYR A 370 5.93 -1.98 -6.36
C TYR A 370 6.60 -0.74 -6.97
N LEU A 371 6.63 -0.57 -8.29
CA LEU A 371 7.48 0.44 -8.94
C LEU A 371 6.81 1.16 -10.10
N ILE A 372 7.06 2.47 -10.20
CA ILE A 372 6.90 3.28 -11.41
C ILE A 372 8.29 3.52 -11.98
N ALA A 373 8.50 3.21 -13.25
CA ALA A 373 9.77 3.46 -13.95
C ALA A 373 9.69 4.73 -14.81
N GLY A 374 10.65 5.64 -14.66
CA GLY A 374 10.73 6.88 -15.42
C GLY A 374 11.43 6.76 -16.77
N THR A 375 12.21 5.69 -16.97
CA THR A 375 13.08 5.51 -18.15
C THR A 375 12.90 4.15 -18.81
N GLU A 376 13.22 4.07 -20.11
CA GLU A 376 13.12 2.83 -20.89
C GLU A 376 13.97 1.69 -20.32
N GLY A 377 15.21 1.97 -19.93
CA GLY A 377 16.12 0.96 -19.40
C GLY A 377 15.57 0.28 -18.15
N PHE A 378 15.04 1.07 -17.21
CA PHE A 378 14.45 0.58 -15.98
C PHE A 378 13.06 -0.04 -16.21
N TYR A 379 12.24 0.51 -17.11
CA TYR A 379 10.97 -0.10 -17.53
C TYR A 379 11.18 -1.51 -18.09
N LYS A 380 12.17 -1.70 -18.98
CA LYS A 380 12.50 -3.01 -19.57
C LYS A 380 13.00 -4.00 -18.52
N LEU A 381 13.79 -3.55 -17.55
CA LEU A 381 14.20 -4.37 -16.41
C LEU A 381 13.01 -4.80 -15.54
N LEU A 382 12.11 -3.87 -15.23
CA LEU A 382 10.96 -4.06 -14.34
C LEU A 382 9.87 -4.96 -14.93
N THR A 383 9.64 -4.84 -16.24
CA THR A 383 8.62 -5.59 -16.99
C THR A 383 9.16 -6.83 -17.70
N LYS A 384 10.48 -7.01 -17.76
CA LYS A 384 11.19 -7.99 -18.61
C LYS A 384 10.85 -7.89 -20.10
N SER A 385 10.25 -6.78 -20.54
CA SER A 385 9.92 -6.52 -21.94
C SER A 385 11.18 -6.14 -22.74
N THR A 386 11.27 -6.60 -23.99
CA THR A 386 12.26 -6.12 -24.97
C THR A 386 11.83 -4.81 -25.66
N THR A 387 10.52 -4.52 -25.64
CA THR A 387 9.89 -3.36 -26.30
C THR A 387 9.63 -2.24 -25.30
N ALA A 388 9.94 -1.00 -25.70
CA ALA A 388 9.64 0.22 -24.95
C ALA A 388 8.14 0.52 -24.92
N ASN A 389 7.64 1.16 -23.84
CA ASN A 389 6.30 1.73 -23.83
C ASN A 389 6.29 3.11 -23.12
N PRO A 390 6.60 4.20 -23.85
CA PRO A 390 6.73 5.53 -23.27
C PRO A 390 5.47 6.06 -22.55
N ALA A 391 4.28 5.53 -22.85
CA ALA A 391 3.03 5.89 -22.19
C ALA A 391 2.90 5.33 -20.75
N ASP A 392 3.80 4.45 -20.34
CA ASP A 392 3.83 3.86 -18.99
C ASP A 392 4.86 4.56 -18.09
N TYR A 393 5.71 5.42 -18.64
CA TYR A 393 6.84 6.00 -17.91
C TYR A 393 6.38 7.06 -16.91
N GLY A 394 7.06 7.13 -15.76
CA GLY A 394 6.93 8.24 -14.81
C GLY A 394 7.45 9.54 -15.43
N GLN A 395 6.57 10.50 -15.70
CA GLN A 395 6.91 11.80 -16.29
C GLN A 395 6.32 12.97 -15.47
N TRP A 396 7.03 14.09 -15.47
CA TRP A 396 6.62 15.31 -14.78
C TRP A 396 6.98 16.57 -15.59
N GLN A 397 6.31 17.67 -15.27
CA GLN A 397 6.57 19.01 -15.83
C GLN A 397 6.34 20.11 -14.79
N GLN A 398 7.02 21.25 -14.97
CA GLN A 398 6.82 22.47 -14.20
C GLN A 398 7.18 23.70 -15.05
N THR A 399 6.35 24.74 -15.02
CA THR A 399 6.66 26.03 -15.66
C THR A 399 7.01 27.02 -14.56
N ILE A 400 8.09 27.79 -14.69
CA ILE A 400 8.48 28.83 -13.74
C ILE A 400 8.92 30.06 -14.51
N GLY A 401 8.09 31.11 -14.51
CA GLY A 401 8.30 32.27 -15.38
C GLY A 401 8.36 31.86 -16.86
N THR A 402 9.52 31.99 -17.48
CA THR A 402 9.77 31.58 -18.88
C THR A 402 10.38 30.18 -19.02
N ASP A 403 10.90 29.57 -17.95
CA ASP A 403 11.49 28.24 -18.00
C ASP A 403 10.41 27.14 -18.00
N GLN A 404 10.53 26.17 -18.90
CA GLN A 404 9.66 24.99 -18.96
C GLN A 404 10.46 23.74 -18.61
N PHE A 405 10.46 23.38 -17.32
CA PHE A 405 11.11 22.16 -16.84
C PHE A 405 10.26 20.93 -17.17
N LYS A 406 10.91 19.87 -17.62
CA LYS A 406 10.32 18.54 -17.79
C LYS A 406 11.34 17.46 -17.45
N GLY A 407 10.86 16.28 -17.08
CA GLY A 407 11.72 15.17 -16.78
C GLY A 407 10.98 13.89 -16.45
N SER A 408 11.74 12.93 -15.97
CA SER A 408 11.25 11.62 -15.54
C SER A 408 11.37 11.46 -14.03
N PHE A 409 10.63 10.50 -13.48
CA PHE A 409 10.80 10.06 -12.10
C PHE A 409 10.62 8.55 -11.99
N ASP A 410 11.41 7.94 -11.10
CA ASP A 410 11.11 6.62 -10.56
C ASP A 410 10.44 6.78 -9.21
N ALA A 411 9.41 5.99 -8.94
CA ALA A 411 8.75 5.95 -7.64
C ALA A 411 8.55 4.53 -7.16
N TYR A 412 8.74 4.34 -5.85
CA TYR A 412 8.51 3.09 -5.15
C TYR A 412 7.18 3.17 -4.42
N LYS A 413 6.39 2.10 -4.48
CA LYS A 413 5.25 1.83 -3.61
C LYS A 413 5.72 0.91 -2.49
N PHE A 414 5.73 1.40 -1.26
CA PHE A 414 6.12 0.63 -0.08
C PHE A 414 4.98 0.55 0.92
N PHE A 415 5.04 -0.47 1.77
CA PHE A 415 4.18 -0.61 2.94
C PHE A 415 2.68 -0.50 2.58
N SER A 416 2.21 -1.28 1.60
CA SER A 416 0.77 -1.42 1.32
C SER A 416 0.01 -1.69 2.62
N VAL A 417 -1.17 -1.10 2.79
CA VAL A 417 -2.01 -1.39 3.96
C VAL A 417 -2.63 -2.79 3.83
N ASN A 418 -3.06 -3.37 4.96
CA ASN A 418 -3.79 -4.64 5.00
C ASN A 418 -5.20 -4.42 5.57
N PHE A 419 -6.01 -5.47 5.67
CA PHE A 419 -7.25 -5.40 6.46
C PHE A 419 -6.94 -5.09 7.93
N LEU A 420 -7.95 -4.66 8.67
CA LEU A 420 -7.85 -4.32 10.09
C LEU A 420 -8.65 -5.34 10.89
N ASP A 421 -7.95 -6.20 11.62
CA ASP A 421 -8.55 -7.32 12.35
C ASP A 421 -9.51 -6.85 13.45
N ASN A 422 -10.76 -7.30 13.39
CA ASN A 422 -11.83 -6.83 14.28
C ASN A 422 -11.65 -7.21 15.76
N ARG A 423 -10.67 -8.06 16.11
CA ARG A 423 -10.26 -8.29 17.50
C ARG A 423 -9.60 -7.06 18.13
N VAL A 424 -9.05 -6.17 17.30
CA VAL A 424 -8.36 -4.92 17.72
C VAL A 424 -9.06 -3.69 17.17
N PHE A 425 -9.34 -3.65 15.87
CA PHE A 425 -9.98 -2.51 15.19
C PHE A 425 -11.51 -2.63 15.25
N LYS A 426 -12.11 -2.18 16.36
CA LYS A 426 -13.57 -2.26 16.59
C LYS A 426 -14.28 -0.96 16.27
N THR A 427 -15.09 -0.95 15.22
CA THR A 427 -15.91 0.16 14.72
C THR A 427 -17.40 -0.15 14.93
N GLN A 428 -18.29 0.81 14.69
CA GLN A 428 -19.74 0.52 14.68
C GLN A 428 -20.13 -0.43 13.53
N LYS A 429 -19.38 -0.40 12.42
CA LYS A 429 -19.65 -1.18 11.20
C LYS A 429 -19.26 -2.65 11.33
N ASN A 430 -18.29 -3.01 12.18
CA ASN A 430 -17.73 -4.37 12.27
C ASN A 430 -17.94 -5.12 13.61
N VAL A 431 -18.72 -4.59 14.56
CA VAL A 431 -19.14 -5.33 15.76
C VAL A 431 -20.63 -5.72 15.70
N PRO A 432 -21.06 -6.81 16.35
CA PRO A 432 -22.49 -7.15 16.46
C PRO A 432 -23.32 -6.08 17.18
N LEU A 433 -24.65 -6.11 16.98
CA LEU A 433 -25.59 -5.28 17.76
C LEU A 433 -25.40 -5.53 19.27
N GLY A 434 -25.53 -4.48 20.08
CA GLY A 434 -25.26 -4.50 21.52
C GLY A 434 -23.79 -4.63 21.92
N SER A 435 -22.85 -4.76 20.96
CA SER A 435 -21.42 -4.86 21.25
C SER A 435 -20.74 -3.50 21.34
N ARG A 436 -19.71 -3.41 22.20
CA ARG A 436 -18.86 -2.23 22.35
C ARG A 436 -17.89 -2.07 21.18
N TYR A 437 -17.70 -0.83 20.75
CA TYR A 437 -16.70 -0.42 19.76
C TYR A 437 -15.89 0.80 20.26
N ILE A 438 -14.71 1.05 19.66
CA ILE A 438 -13.77 2.10 20.12
C ILE A 438 -13.40 3.10 19.02
N PHE A 439 -13.39 2.73 17.75
CA PHE A 439 -13.16 3.67 16.65
C PHE A 439 -14.41 4.52 16.36
N PRO A 440 -14.32 5.76 15.84
CA PRO A 440 -13.10 6.56 15.74
C PRO A 440 -12.51 6.89 17.13
N ILE A 441 -11.18 6.87 17.25
CA ILE A 441 -10.44 7.26 18.46
C ILE A 441 -9.94 8.69 18.29
N TYR A 442 -10.35 9.58 19.20
CA TYR A 442 -9.85 10.95 19.28
C TYR A 442 -8.67 11.02 20.25
N ALA A 443 -7.58 11.65 19.82
CA ALA A 443 -6.31 11.66 20.54
C ALA A 443 -5.54 12.96 20.28
N THR A 444 -4.52 13.24 21.09
CA THR A 444 -3.57 14.33 20.89
C THR A 444 -2.17 13.76 20.72
N LEU A 445 -1.51 14.11 19.60
CA LEU A 445 -0.08 13.94 19.43
C LEU A 445 0.67 15.07 20.13
N THR A 446 1.71 14.75 20.90
CA THR A 446 2.62 15.75 21.47
C THR A 446 4.00 15.61 20.86
N PHE A 447 4.40 16.60 20.06
CA PHE A 447 5.69 16.68 19.39
C PHE A 447 6.71 17.35 20.30
N ASN A 448 7.74 16.61 20.70
CA ASN A 448 8.88 17.09 21.44
C ASN A 448 10.10 17.16 20.51
N PHE A 449 10.91 18.20 20.64
CA PHE A 449 12.09 18.45 19.80
C PHE A 449 13.36 17.96 20.50
N ASP A 450 14.25 17.28 19.77
CA ASP A 450 15.49 16.72 20.36
C ASP A 450 16.49 17.80 20.85
N GLY A 451 16.27 19.07 20.51
CA GLY A 451 17.12 20.21 20.89
C GLY A 451 17.04 20.65 22.36
N GLY A 452 15.98 20.28 23.10
CA GLY A 452 15.82 20.57 24.54
C GLY A 452 15.58 22.04 24.92
N THR A 453 14.60 22.27 25.81
CA THR A 453 14.25 23.52 26.55
C THR A 453 14.08 24.86 25.78
N THR A 454 14.46 24.97 24.52
CA THR A 454 14.43 26.21 23.72
C THR A 454 13.31 26.23 22.67
N THR A 455 12.55 25.15 22.54
CA THR A 455 11.40 25.03 21.64
C THR A 455 10.28 24.32 22.38
N ASP A 456 9.13 24.98 22.53
CA ASP A 456 7.96 24.41 23.17
C ASP A 456 7.44 23.18 22.43
N SER A 457 6.90 22.21 23.17
CA SER A 457 6.21 21.06 22.58
C SER A 457 4.98 21.51 21.82
N ILE A 458 4.76 20.95 20.63
CA ILE A 458 3.56 21.25 19.83
C ILE A 458 2.54 20.13 20.02
N LYS A 459 1.31 20.48 20.39
CA LYS A 459 0.18 19.54 20.44
C LYS A 459 -0.63 19.59 19.14
N LEU A 460 -1.09 18.44 18.67
CA LEU A 460 -1.99 18.30 17.52
C LEU A 460 -3.08 17.28 17.82
N GLY A 461 -4.35 17.71 17.78
CA GLY A 461 -5.50 16.83 17.84
C GLY A 461 -5.59 15.99 16.56
N VAL A 462 -5.84 14.69 16.72
CA VAL A 462 -5.96 13.71 15.64
C VAL A 462 -7.09 12.73 15.89
N VAL A 463 -7.59 12.15 14.80
CA VAL A 463 -8.57 11.06 14.83
C VAL A 463 -8.03 9.89 14.04
N LEU A 464 -7.97 8.73 14.70
CA LEU A 464 -7.88 7.44 14.01
C LEU A 464 -9.32 7.05 13.68
N ASP A 465 -9.74 7.17 12.42
CA ASP A 465 -11.15 7.08 12.06
C ASP A 465 -11.67 5.63 11.93
N GLU A 466 -12.97 5.49 11.65
CA GLU A 466 -13.64 4.19 11.52
C GLU A 466 -13.35 3.45 10.20
N ASP A 467 -12.80 4.13 9.19
CA ASP A 467 -12.40 3.53 7.93
C ASP A 467 -10.88 3.25 7.90
N GLY A 468 -10.16 3.63 8.96
CA GLY A 468 -8.74 3.41 9.15
C GLY A 468 -7.84 4.49 8.54
N ASN A 469 -8.37 5.68 8.22
CA ASN A 469 -7.57 6.85 7.89
C ASN A 469 -7.17 7.60 9.17
N ILE A 470 -6.24 8.55 9.01
CA ILE A 470 -5.85 9.48 10.07
C ILE A 470 -6.05 10.90 9.56
N ARG A 471 -6.87 11.66 10.30
CA ARG A 471 -7.12 13.08 10.06
C ARG A 471 -6.84 13.90 11.32
N THR A 472 -6.81 15.22 11.18
CA THR A 472 -6.74 16.12 12.34
C THR A 472 -8.09 16.25 13.06
N ASP A 473 -8.01 16.77 14.29
CA ASP A 473 -9.11 17.31 15.11
C ASP A 473 -8.60 18.63 15.73
N ILE A 474 -8.49 19.69 14.93
CA ILE A 474 -8.01 21.01 15.34
C ILE A 474 -9.20 21.81 15.90
N ALA A 475 -9.09 22.34 17.12
CA ALA A 475 -10.12 23.23 17.68
C ALA A 475 -10.14 24.63 17.02
N PRO A 476 -11.29 25.36 17.04
CA PRO A 476 -11.42 26.67 16.38
C PRO A 476 -10.40 27.73 16.80
N ASN A 477 -9.94 27.68 18.05
CA ASN A 477 -9.03 28.66 18.65
C ASN A 477 -7.58 28.14 18.76
N ALA A 478 -7.18 27.22 17.88
CA ALA A 478 -5.85 26.63 17.86
C ALA A 478 -4.73 27.66 17.65
N THR A 479 -3.62 27.48 18.37
CA THR A 479 -2.39 28.29 18.28
C THR A 479 -1.28 27.51 17.57
N GLU A 480 -0.12 28.14 17.31
CA GLU A 480 1.02 27.44 16.68
C GLU A 480 1.60 26.30 17.54
N THR A 481 1.39 26.33 18.86
CA THR A 481 1.91 25.33 19.82
C THR A 481 0.83 24.44 20.41
N ASP A 482 -0.44 24.86 20.40
CA ASP A 482 -1.57 24.02 20.82
C ASP A 482 -2.67 24.00 19.75
N MET A 483 -2.66 22.93 18.96
CA MET A 483 -3.69 22.54 18.00
C MET A 483 -4.47 21.31 18.49
N SER A 484 -4.61 21.13 19.82
CA SER A 484 -5.42 20.04 20.40
C SER A 484 -6.91 20.12 20.02
N GLY A 485 -7.59 18.99 20.17
CA GLY A 485 -8.94 18.76 19.67
C GLY A 485 -10.04 18.78 20.70
N GLN A 486 -11.28 18.86 20.22
CA GLN A 486 -12.50 18.89 21.02
C GLN A 486 -13.54 17.85 20.57
N CYS A 487 -13.08 16.79 19.90
CA CYS A 487 -13.86 15.65 19.46
C CYS A 487 -15.03 16.03 18.53
N ALA A 488 -14.77 16.94 17.60
CA ALA A 488 -15.81 17.48 16.73
C ALA A 488 -16.30 16.44 15.71
N ALA A 489 -17.61 16.34 15.53
CA ALA A 489 -18.19 15.51 14.48
C ALA A 489 -17.91 16.12 13.10
N ILE A 490 -17.75 15.28 12.08
CA ILE A 490 -17.60 15.75 10.70
C ILE A 490 -18.96 16.16 10.14
N ARG A 491 -19.01 17.37 9.57
CA ARG A 491 -20.17 17.92 8.86
C ARG A 491 -20.08 17.70 7.34
N GLN A 492 -18.86 17.69 6.81
CA GLN A 492 -18.59 17.48 5.38
C GLN A 492 -17.30 16.66 5.20
N SER A 493 -17.34 15.67 4.31
CA SER A 493 -16.19 14.86 3.89
C SER A 493 -15.85 15.10 2.42
N GLY A 494 -14.61 14.80 2.04
CA GLY A 494 -14.08 14.99 0.69
C GLY A 494 -12.55 14.89 0.67
N ALA A 495 -11.91 15.64 -0.22
CA ALA A 495 -10.45 15.82 -0.19
C ALA A 495 -10.00 16.37 1.17
N GLU A 496 -10.73 17.36 1.67
CA GLU A 496 -10.58 17.91 3.01
C GLU A 496 -11.89 17.72 3.77
N TYR A 497 -11.79 17.61 5.09
CA TYR A 497 -12.95 17.47 5.96
C TYR A 497 -13.31 18.84 6.55
N VAL A 498 -14.59 19.06 6.87
CA VAL A 498 -15.02 20.21 7.68
C VAL A 498 -15.89 19.70 8.81
N ASP A 499 -15.60 20.14 10.03
CA ASP A 499 -16.31 19.71 11.23
C ASP A 499 -17.58 20.54 11.52
N THR A 500 -18.29 20.16 12.59
CA THR A 500 -19.49 20.85 13.08
C THR A 500 -19.25 22.25 13.63
N ASN A 501 -18.00 22.63 13.92
CA ASN A 501 -17.61 23.99 14.31
C ASN A 501 -17.18 24.83 13.10
N GLY A 502 -17.16 24.25 11.91
CA GLY A 502 -16.69 24.91 10.68
C GLY A 502 -15.17 24.89 10.50
N VAL A 503 -14.42 24.12 11.31
CA VAL A 503 -12.96 24.02 11.17
C VAL A 503 -12.63 22.98 10.11
N GLN A 504 -11.68 23.34 9.24
CA GLN A 504 -11.10 22.45 8.24
C GLN A 504 -10.18 21.44 8.93
N GLN A 505 -10.41 20.16 8.66
CA GLN A 505 -9.62 19.05 9.17
C GLN A 505 -8.89 18.35 8.01
N TYR A 506 -7.59 18.12 8.20
CA TYR A 506 -6.68 17.67 7.16
C TYR A 506 -6.49 16.16 7.18
N ARG A 507 -6.41 15.53 6.01
CA ARG A 507 -5.89 14.16 5.87
C ARG A 507 -4.39 14.19 6.15
N ILE A 508 -3.94 13.37 7.10
CA ILE A 508 -2.53 13.34 7.55
C ILE A 508 -1.94 11.95 7.61
N GLY A 509 -2.71 10.87 7.45
CA GLY A 509 -2.15 9.53 7.45
C GLY A 509 -3.15 8.39 7.29
N VAL A 510 -2.66 7.17 7.55
CA VAL A 510 -3.43 5.93 7.42
C VAL A 510 -2.96 4.89 8.45
N LEU A 511 -3.89 4.05 8.92
CA LEU A 511 -3.59 2.84 9.68
C LEU A 511 -3.13 1.74 8.73
N GLY A 512 -1.95 1.16 8.97
CA GLY A 512 -1.35 0.16 8.09
C GLY A 512 -1.98 -1.23 8.23
N ALA A 513 -1.95 -1.77 9.44
CA ALA A 513 -2.39 -3.12 9.81
C ALA A 513 -2.55 -3.22 11.34
N THR A 514 -3.31 -4.21 11.79
CA THR A 514 -3.46 -4.60 13.20
C THR A 514 -2.37 -5.57 13.66
N ASP A 515 -1.70 -5.23 14.76
CA ASP A 515 -0.81 -6.10 15.53
C ASP A 515 -1.65 -6.76 16.63
N ILE A 516 -2.05 -8.00 16.40
CA ILE A 516 -3.05 -8.70 17.21
C ILE A 516 -2.46 -9.11 18.56
N ASP A 517 -1.20 -9.53 18.60
CA ASP A 517 -0.53 -9.98 19.81
C ASP A 517 -0.34 -8.82 20.79
N ASN A 518 0.14 -7.67 20.31
CA ASN A 518 0.34 -6.47 21.13
C ASN A 518 -0.91 -5.59 21.27
N LYS A 519 -2.03 -5.98 20.64
CA LYS A 519 -3.32 -5.25 20.61
C LYS A 519 -3.11 -3.78 20.18
N ALA A 520 -2.44 -3.61 19.04
CA ALA A 520 -2.02 -2.32 18.51
C ALA A 520 -2.42 -2.14 17.04
N VAL A 521 -2.42 -0.89 16.56
CA VAL A 521 -2.55 -0.54 15.14
C VAL A 521 -1.31 0.18 14.67
N THR A 522 -0.76 -0.24 13.53
CA THR A 522 0.38 0.44 12.90
C THR A 522 -0.11 1.70 12.18
N LEU A 523 0.71 2.76 12.16
CA LEU A 523 0.30 4.08 11.67
C LEU A 523 1.42 4.76 10.87
N ARG A 524 1.01 5.51 9.86
CA ARG A 524 1.86 6.23 8.92
C ARG A 524 1.28 7.62 8.70
N MET A 525 2.06 8.67 8.93
CA MET A 525 1.59 10.06 8.85
C MET A 525 2.59 10.99 8.17
N ILE A 526 2.07 11.95 7.41
CA ILE A 526 2.76 13.10 6.83
C ILE A 526 1.92 14.35 7.12
N LEU A 527 2.51 15.34 7.78
CA LEU A 527 1.93 16.67 7.96
C LEU A 527 2.33 17.55 6.77
N ALA A 528 1.42 17.69 5.80
CA ALA A 528 1.66 18.35 4.52
C ALA A 528 0.74 19.57 4.33
N ASN A 529 0.98 20.64 5.08
CA ASN A 529 0.25 21.91 4.96
C ASN A 529 0.97 23.03 5.75
N PRO A 530 1.11 24.25 5.19
CA PRO A 530 1.63 25.41 5.93
C PRO A 530 0.92 25.69 7.27
N LYS A 531 -0.35 25.26 7.43
CA LYS A 531 -1.10 25.32 8.69
C LYS A 531 -0.46 24.56 9.86
N PHE A 532 0.51 23.68 9.61
CA PHE A 532 1.27 22.96 10.63
C PHE A 532 2.53 23.71 11.11
N HIS A 533 2.82 24.92 10.57
CA HIS A 533 3.94 25.77 10.99
C HIS A 533 5.28 25.00 11.02
N LYS A 534 5.92 24.83 12.19
CA LYS A 534 7.19 24.10 12.34
C LYS A 534 7.09 22.59 12.05
N LEU A 535 5.88 22.04 12.01
CA LEU A 535 5.60 20.64 11.69
C LEU A 535 5.23 20.44 10.21
N ASP A 536 5.21 21.48 9.37
CA ASP A 536 5.01 21.34 7.92
C ASP A 536 6.19 20.57 7.29
N GLY A 537 5.92 19.37 6.76
CA GLY A 537 6.92 18.39 6.33
C GLY A 537 7.31 17.35 7.38
N ALA A 538 6.64 17.30 8.54
CA ALA A 538 6.89 16.30 9.57
C ALA A 538 6.28 14.93 9.20
N VAL A 539 7.03 13.86 9.48
CA VAL A 539 6.68 12.47 9.16
C VAL A 539 6.82 11.54 10.37
N ILE A 540 5.90 10.58 10.48
CA ILE A 540 5.86 9.58 11.56
C ILE A 540 5.51 8.21 10.98
N GLY A 541 6.23 7.16 11.42
CA GLY A 541 5.86 5.76 11.15
C GLY A 541 6.12 5.27 9.72
N LEU A 542 6.67 6.10 8.83
CA LEU A 542 6.88 5.78 7.42
C LEU A 542 7.99 4.75 7.16
N ASN A 543 8.80 4.42 8.16
CA ASN A 543 9.95 3.52 8.02
C ASN A 543 10.95 4.00 6.94
N THR A 544 11.18 5.31 6.86
CA THR A 544 12.04 5.95 5.85
C THR A 544 13.39 6.36 6.44
N LYS A 545 14.46 6.15 5.69
CA LYS A 545 15.78 6.72 5.96
C LYS A 545 15.96 7.98 5.13
N ILE A 546 16.09 9.13 5.78
CA ILE A 546 16.46 10.40 5.15
C ILE A 546 17.98 10.42 5.11
N GLU A 547 18.57 10.17 3.94
CA GLU A 547 20.03 10.07 3.82
C GLU A 547 20.70 11.44 3.96
N ALA A 548 21.75 11.51 4.79
CA ALA A 548 22.65 12.64 4.82
C ALA A 548 23.64 12.53 3.65
N VAL A 549 23.85 13.63 2.93
CA VAL A 549 24.65 13.65 1.68
C VAL A 549 26.14 13.36 1.91
N GLU A 550 26.67 13.55 3.12
CA GLU A 550 28.09 13.37 3.45
C GLU A 550 28.30 12.66 4.80
N GLY A 551 28.18 11.33 4.83
CA GLY A 551 28.71 10.47 5.90
C GLY A 551 28.09 10.61 7.31
N GLY A 552 27.18 11.57 7.51
CA GLY A 552 26.40 11.69 8.74
C GLY A 552 25.39 10.55 8.90
N ASN A 553 24.96 10.31 10.14
CA ASN A 553 23.83 9.42 10.41
C ASN A 553 22.55 10.04 9.84
N GLY A 554 22.09 9.53 8.70
CA GLY A 554 20.79 9.91 8.14
C GLY A 554 19.65 9.66 9.14
N GLN A 555 18.63 10.51 9.14
CA GLN A 555 17.54 10.37 10.10
C GLN A 555 16.64 9.19 9.70
N VAL A 556 16.55 8.20 10.58
CA VAL A 556 15.67 7.04 10.41
C VAL A 556 14.36 7.31 11.14
N VAL A 557 13.30 7.51 10.37
CA VAL A 557 11.93 7.56 10.87
C VAL A 557 11.43 6.12 10.88
N GLY A 558 11.57 5.43 12.01
CA GLY A 558 11.14 4.04 12.15
C GLY A 558 9.62 3.86 11.97
N GLY A 559 9.17 2.60 11.99
CA GLY A 559 7.75 2.28 12.06
C GLY A 559 7.13 2.67 13.42
N ALA A 560 5.82 2.93 13.42
CA ALA A 560 5.07 3.35 14.61
C ALA A 560 3.80 2.52 14.79
N ARG A 561 3.43 2.25 16.04
CA ARG A 561 2.17 1.61 16.43
C ARG A 561 1.53 2.30 17.65
N ALA A 562 0.22 2.48 17.58
CA ALA A 562 -0.60 2.90 18.71
C ALA A 562 -1.07 1.64 19.45
N ASN A 563 -0.60 1.48 20.68
CA ASN A 563 -0.94 0.37 21.56
C ASN A 563 -2.27 0.70 22.24
N ILE A 564 -3.32 -0.05 21.91
CA ILE A 564 -4.71 0.25 22.32
C ILE A 564 -5.32 -0.87 23.17
N GLY A 565 -4.51 -1.82 23.65
CA GLY A 565 -4.96 -2.96 24.44
C GLY A 565 -5.84 -2.61 25.65
N ASN A 566 -5.57 -1.51 26.35
CA ASN A 566 -6.42 -1.06 27.46
C ASN A 566 -7.83 -0.63 26.99
N LEU A 567 -7.93 0.05 25.84
CA LEU A 567 -9.20 0.43 25.22
C LEU A 567 -9.96 -0.79 24.70
N VAL A 568 -9.25 -1.76 24.10
CA VAL A 568 -9.85 -3.01 23.60
C VAL A 568 -10.38 -3.87 24.76
N ALA A 569 -9.64 -3.94 25.87
CA ALA A 569 -9.99 -4.71 27.06
C ALA A 569 -10.92 -3.99 28.05
N ALA A 570 -11.30 -2.74 27.78
CA ALA A 570 -12.09 -1.89 28.68
C ALA A 570 -11.43 -1.54 30.05
N ASN A 571 -10.12 -1.79 30.21
CA ASN A 571 -9.41 -1.58 31.48
C ASN A 571 -9.15 -0.09 31.78
N SER A 572 -8.88 0.74 30.77
CA SER A 572 -8.73 2.19 30.89
C SER A 572 -8.76 2.88 29.52
N THR A 573 -8.77 4.22 29.51
CA THR A 573 -8.61 5.03 28.29
C THR A 573 -7.17 5.13 27.79
N ARG A 574 -6.18 4.59 28.52
CA ARG A 574 -4.75 4.80 28.21
C ARG A 574 -4.32 4.09 26.92
N ILE A 575 -3.91 4.88 25.94
CA ILE A 575 -3.13 4.44 24.77
C ILE A 575 -1.66 4.86 24.93
N THR A 576 -0.76 4.28 24.15
CA THR A 576 0.63 4.74 24.03
C THR A 576 1.15 4.56 22.61
N LEU A 577 2.13 5.37 22.23
CA LEU A 577 2.83 5.26 20.95
C LEU A 577 4.19 4.55 21.15
N SER A 578 4.46 3.49 20.38
CA SER A 578 5.77 2.80 20.39
C SER A 578 6.23 2.41 18.98
N ASP A 579 7.54 2.21 18.81
CA ASP A 579 8.08 1.58 17.61
C ASP A 579 7.91 0.04 17.65
N PHE A 580 8.37 -0.65 16.61
CA PHE A 580 8.31 -2.10 16.56
C PHE A 580 9.24 -2.81 17.56
N ASN A 581 10.21 -2.10 18.15
CA ASN A 581 11.06 -2.59 19.23
C ASN A 581 10.49 -2.25 20.63
N GLY A 582 9.35 -1.55 20.71
CA GLY A 582 8.75 -1.08 21.97
C GLY A 582 9.35 0.21 22.52
N SER A 583 10.24 0.87 21.78
CA SER A 583 10.86 2.15 22.13
C SER A 583 9.98 3.35 21.77
N THR A 584 10.37 4.54 22.23
CA THR A 584 9.69 5.82 21.92
C THR A 584 9.72 6.11 20.42
N VAL A 585 8.57 6.46 19.84
CA VAL A 585 8.50 6.84 18.43
C VAL A 585 9.17 8.19 18.19
N LYS A 586 9.97 8.24 17.13
CA LYS A 586 10.60 9.45 16.62
C LYS A 586 9.83 10.00 15.42
N TRP A 587 9.85 11.31 15.28
CA TRP A 587 9.38 12.05 14.12
C TRP A 587 10.55 12.83 13.52
N SER A 588 10.49 13.10 12.22
CA SER A 588 11.47 13.93 11.50
C SER A 588 10.75 14.89 10.56
N ASN A 589 11.38 16.01 10.23
CA ASN A 589 10.95 16.90 9.16
C ASN A 589 11.86 16.73 7.94
N ILE A 590 11.29 16.22 6.84
CA ILE A 590 12.07 15.89 5.63
C ILE A 590 12.70 17.13 4.98
N TYR A 591 12.07 18.30 5.10
CA TYR A 591 12.60 19.56 4.58
C TYR A 591 13.74 20.10 5.44
N HIS A 592 13.54 20.17 6.76
CA HIS A 592 14.55 20.71 7.67
C HIS A 592 15.83 19.86 7.66
N ALA A 593 15.70 18.54 7.53
CA ALA A 593 16.85 17.63 7.42
C ALA A 593 17.70 17.91 6.17
N GLN A 594 17.09 18.23 5.03
CA GLN A 594 17.82 18.57 3.80
C GLN A 594 18.29 20.03 3.75
N LEU A 595 17.51 20.96 4.32
CA LEU A 595 17.93 22.35 4.51
C LEU A 595 19.20 22.44 5.38
N ALA A 596 19.40 21.49 6.31
CA ALA A 596 20.63 21.37 7.09
C ALA A 596 21.89 21.27 6.22
N THR A 597 21.84 20.50 5.13
CA THR A 597 22.95 20.37 4.18
C THR A 597 23.29 21.72 3.56
N TYR A 598 22.29 22.45 3.07
CA TYR A 598 22.48 23.80 2.51
C TYR A 598 23.05 24.78 3.54
N VAL A 599 22.51 24.80 4.76
CA VAL A 599 22.95 25.70 5.84
C VAL A 599 24.39 25.42 6.27
N ALA A 600 24.78 24.14 6.35
CA ALA A 600 26.14 23.75 6.72
C ALA A 600 27.18 24.11 5.64
N GLN A 601 26.82 23.98 4.36
CA GLN A 601 27.72 24.28 3.23
C GLN A 601 27.77 25.78 2.88
N ASN A 602 26.72 26.55 3.19
CA ASN A 602 26.61 27.97 2.84
C ASN A 602 26.26 28.86 4.06
N PRO A 603 27.03 28.81 5.17
CA PRO A 603 26.66 29.47 6.43
C PRO A 603 26.54 31.00 6.32
N ALA A 604 27.20 31.60 5.34
CA ALA A 604 27.13 33.04 5.05
C ALA A 604 25.92 33.45 4.19
N LEU A 605 25.29 32.51 3.47
CA LEU A 605 24.09 32.75 2.65
C LEU A 605 22.80 32.31 3.35
N ALA A 606 22.90 31.37 4.30
CA ALA A 606 21.78 30.91 5.10
C ALA A 606 21.16 32.04 5.95
N THR A 607 19.84 32.22 5.82
CA THR A 607 19.10 33.21 6.62
C THR A 607 18.95 32.74 8.07
N ASP A 608 18.64 33.66 8.97
CA ASP A 608 18.35 33.29 10.37
C ASP A 608 17.05 32.48 10.51
N ALA A 609 16.12 32.60 9.55
CA ALA A 609 14.97 31.72 9.44
C ALA A 609 15.40 30.29 9.09
N ASP A 610 16.34 30.10 8.15
CA ASP A 610 16.88 28.77 7.83
C ASP A 610 17.59 28.15 9.05
N LYS A 611 18.36 28.96 9.78
CA LYS A 611 19.03 28.56 11.05
C LYS A 611 18.06 28.31 12.20
N ALA A 612 16.79 28.75 12.10
CA ALA A 612 15.74 28.40 13.05
C ALA A 612 15.06 27.08 12.66
N LEU A 613 14.69 26.91 11.38
CA LEU A 613 14.07 25.69 10.85
C LEU A 613 14.98 24.47 11.01
N VAL A 614 16.30 24.62 10.81
CA VAL A 614 17.29 23.54 10.98
C VAL A 614 17.39 23.01 12.42
N LYS A 615 16.85 23.72 13.43
CA LYS A 615 16.74 23.22 14.82
C LYS A 615 15.49 22.36 15.05
N ALA A 616 14.51 22.45 14.15
CA ALA A 616 13.23 21.74 14.19
C ALA A 616 13.23 20.49 13.28
N GLN A 617 14.37 19.78 13.18
CA GLN A 617 14.51 18.61 12.31
C GLN A 617 13.76 17.36 12.78
N GLY A 618 13.46 17.25 14.07
CA GLY A 618 12.80 16.05 14.61
C GLY A 618 12.84 15.96 16.12
N GLY A 619 12.31 14.84 16.62
CA GLY A 619 12.41 14.47 18.02
C GLY A 619 11.45 13.34 18.40
N ALA A 620 11.03 13.30 19.66
CA ALA A 620 10.10 12.29 20.16
C ALA A 620 8.64 12.73 19.99
N VAL A 621 7.74 11.77 19.74
CA VAL A 621 6.29 12.01 19.70
C VAL A 621 5.57 11.02 20.63
N SER A 622 4.61 11.52 21.42
CA SER A 622 3.66 10.72 22.19
C SER A 622 2.25 10.83 21.60
N LEU A 623 1.38 9.91 21.98
CA LEU A 623 -0.04 9.89 21.62
C LEU A 623 -0.84 9.55 22.87
N ASP A 624 -1.77 10.43 23.23
CA ASP A 624 -2.63 10.31 24.41
C ASP A 624 -4.09 10.52 24.00
N VAL A 625 -5.05 9.83 24.64
CA VAL A 625 -6.48 10.00 24.33
C VAL A 625 -6.95 11.40 24.69
N ALA A 626 -7.76 12.02 23.82
CA ALA A 626 -8.31 13.35 24.07
C ALA A 626 -9.35 13.32 25.21
N GLU A 627 -9.39 14.34 26.06
CA GLU A 627 -10.26 14.37 27.25
C GLU A 627 -11.76 14.22 26.91
N CYS A 628 -12.16 14.69 25.73
CA CYS A 628 -13.53 14.61 25.20
C CYS A 628 -13.93 13.22 24.67
N TYR A 629 -13.02 12.25 24.60
CA TYR A 629 -13.29 10.95 23.97
C TYR A 629 -14.09 10.01 24.89
N ASN A 630 -15.19 9.48 24.37
CA ASN A 630 -15.98 8.44 25.03
C ASN A 630 -15.53 7.01 24.61
N PRO A 631 -14.96 6.18 25.50
CA PRO A 631 -14.56 4.79 25.21
C PRO A 631 -15.72 3.78 25.25
N ASN A 632 -16.89 4.16 25.77
CA ASN A 632 -18.00 3.26 26.08
C ASN A 632 -19.12 3.36 25.04
N LYS A 633 -18.73 3.36 23.75
CA LYS A 633 -19.67 3.37 22.62
C LYS A 633 -20.18 1.95 22.37
N VAL A 634 -21.49 1.80 22.18
CA VAL A 634 -22.17 0.52 21.93
C VAL A 634 -22.94 0.62 20.62
N ARG A 635 -22.85 -0.40 19.76
CA ARG A 635 -23.65 -0.46 18.53
C ARG A 635 -25.12 -0.67 18.92
N ILE A 636 -25.95 0.32 18.66
CA ILE A 636 -27.42 0.27 18.80
C ILE A 636 -28.00 -0.36 17.52
#